data_AF-A0AA37IZD3-F1
#
_entry.id   AF-A0AA37IZD3-F1
#
_cell.length_a   1.000
_cell.length_b   1.000
_cell.length_c   1.000
_cell.angle_alpha   90.00
_cell.angle_beta   90.00
_cell.angle_gamma   90.00
#
_symmetry.space_group_name_H-M   'P 1'
#
loop_
_entity.id
_entity.type
_entity.pdbx_description
1 polymer ?
#
loop_
_entity_poly.entity_id
_entity_poly.type
_entity_poly.pdbx_seq_one_letter_code
_entity_poly.pdbx_strand_id
1 'polypeptide(L)'
;MSFDPKTFAGSHCGCRYQQDYRPTLGRDGKKESGTLEVVKFYYDGRIRFEQHCYGEAATFVFGVWAEGMDPDGTLHWALPNRRKSYYDEDYLPKKLTRVDEAGNLYFDEGHFPWKLADDFEADPRWGYPRWKVLLGKLLGKGR
;
A
#
# COMPACT_ATOMS: atom_id res chain seq x y z
N MET A 1 -0.93 16.39 -10.62
CA MET A 1 -0.04 16.73 -9.48
C MET A 1 1.31 16.11 -9.77
N SER A 2 2.41 16.75 -9.37
CA SER A 2 3.76 16.17 -9.41
C SER A 2 4.12 15.79 -7.98
N PHE A 3 4.33 14.50 -7.72
CA PHE A 3 4.83 13.98 -6.45
C PHE A 3 6.36 14.01 -6.48
N ASP A 4 7.01 14.34 -5.36
CA ASP A 4 8.40 13.90 -5.16
C ASP A 4 8.35 12.52 -4.49
N PRO A 5 8.73 11.42 -5.15
CA PRO A 5 8.46 10.07 -4.68
C PRO A 5 9.08 9.75 -3.33
N LYS A 6 10.30 10.22 -3.08
CA LYS A 6 11.02 10.00 -1.82
C LYS A 6 10.42 10.83 -0.71
N THR A 7 10.04 12.08 -0.98
CA THR A 7 9.38 12.94 -0.02
C THR A 7 7.99 12.41 0.32
N PHE A 8 7.22 11.94 -0.67
CA PHE A 8 5.89 11.38 -0.46
C PHE A 8 5.96 10.07 0.34
N ALA A 9 6.75 9.09 -0.10
CA ALA A 9 6.91 7.85 0.66
C ALA A 9 7.56 8.09 2.05
N GLY A 10 8.42 9.12 2.16
CA GLY A 10 9.01 9.57 3.41
C GLY A 10 8.01 10.20 4.38
N SER A 11 7.14 11.09 3.91
CA SER A 11 6.10 11.74 4.71
C SER A 11 5.01 10.76 5.13
N HIS A 12 4.76 9.74 4.31
CA HIS A 12 3.86 8.63 4.57
C HIS A 12 4.59 7.39 5.14
N CYS A 13 5.84 7.54 5.60
CA CYS A 13 6.60 6.41 6.13
C CYS A 13 5.95 5.83 7.38
N GLY A 14 5.76 4.51 7.38
CA GLY A 14 5.08 3.84 8.47
C GLY A 14 3.57 3.92 8.35
N CYS A 15 3.03 4.51 7.29
CA CYS A 15 1.60 4.49 7.02
C CYS A 15 1.22 3.19 6.30
N ARG A 16 0.14 2.60 6.76
CA ARG A 16 -0.56 1.47 6.15
C ARG A 16 -1.90 1.98 5.64
N TYR A 17 -2.06 1.97 4.32
CA TYR A 17 -3.31 2.27 3.65
C TYR A 17 -4.04 0.98 3.32
N GLN A 18 -5.36 0.99 3.44
CA GLN A 18 -6.22 -0.16 3.17
C GLN A 18 -7.38 0.19 2.25
N GLN A 19 -7.72 -0.75 1.39
CA GLN A 19 -8.93 -0.73 0.59
C GLN A 19 -9.61 -2.09 0.64
N ASP A 20 -10.93 -2.08 0.82
CA ASP A 20 -11.76 -3.26 0.58
C ASP A 20 -12.01 -3.38 -0.93
N TYR A 21 -11.34 -4.32 -1.57
CA TYR A 21 -11.50 -4.58 -2.99
C TYR A 21 -12.52 -5.70 -3.23
N ARG A 22 -13.42 -5.47 -4.19
CA ARG A 22 -14.57 -6.35 -4.53
C ARG A 22 -15.29 -6.94 -3.29
N PRO A 23 -15.82 -6.11 -2.37
CA PRO A 23 -16.55 -6.63 -1.23
C PRO A 23 -17.85 -7.29 -1.71
N THR A 24 -18.08 -8.53 -1.28
CA THR A 24 -19.41 -9.14 -1.33
C THR A 24 -20.11 -8.80 -0.02
N LEU A 25 -21.27 -8.16 -0.12
CA LEU A 25 -22.10 -7.82 1.03
C LEU A 25 -23.19 -8.88 1.21
N GLY A 26 -23.40 -9.26 2.47
CA GLY A 26 -24.48 -10.14 2.86
C GLY A 26 -25.84 -9.47 2.85
N ARG A 27 -26.87 -10.26 3.14
CA ARG A 27 -28.27 -9.77 3.19
C ARG A 27 -28.49 -8.68 4.25
N ASP A 28 -27.67 -8.65 5.29
CA ASP A 28 -27.70 -7.63 6.34
C ASP A 28 -26.86 -6.38 6.01
N GLY A 29 -26.29 -6.32 4.80
CA GLY A 29 -25.42 -5.24 4.34
C GLY A 29 -24.02 -5.29 4.93
N LYS A 30 -23.68 -6.29 5.77
CA LYS A 30 -22.32 -6.47 6.28
C LYS A 30 -21.45 -7.19 5.25
N LYS A 31 -20.14 -6.98 5.34
CA LYS A 31 -19.17 -7.62 4.46
C LYS A 31 -19.09 -9.13 4.76
N GLU A 32 -19.43 -9.96 3.78
CA GLU A 32 -19.34 -11.43 3.87
C GLU A 32 -18.03 -11.97 3.31
N SER A 33 -17.55 -11.40 2.19
CA SER A 33 -16.28 -11.81 1.58
C SER A 33 -15.66 -10.67 0.76
N GLY A 34 -14.42 -10.85 0.32
CA GLY A 34 -13.70 -9.90 -0.52
C GLY A 34 -12.19 -10.02 -0.31
N THR A 35 -11.43 -9.13 -0.92
CA THR A 35 -10.00 -8.97 -0.61
C THR A 35 -9.79 -7.71 0.19
N LEU A 36 -8.87 -7.78 1.14
CA LEU A 36 -8.31 -6.62 1.79
C LEU A 36 -6.97 -6.33 1.13
N GLU A 37 -6.89 -5.19 0.47
CA GLU A 37 -5.67 -4.75 -0.20
C GLU A 37 -4.99 -3.70 0.67
N VAL A 38 -3.67 -3.83 0.79
CA VAL A 38 -2.86 -3.03 1.71
C VAL A 38 -1.68 -2.45 0.95
N VAL A 39 -1.48 -1.14 1.05
CA VAL A 39 -0.29 -0.45 0.55
C VAL A 39 0.44 0.15 1.74
N LYS A 40 1.72 -0.18 1.88
CA LYS A 40 2.61 0.34 2.92
C LYS A 40 3.73 1.15 2.29
N PHE A 41 4.01 2.30 2.88
CA PHE A 41 5.12 3.17 2.48
C PHE A 41 6.23 3.13 3.51
N TYR A 42 7.47 3.04 3.03
CA TYR A 42 8.68 2.99 3.85
C TYR A 42 9.60 4.17 3.53
N TYR A 43 10.37 4.58 4.54
CA TYR A 43 11.18 5.80 4.50
C TYR A 43 12.25 5.86 3.42
N ASP A 44 12.70 4.71 2.93
CA ASP A 44 13.71 4.60 1.89
C ASP A 44 13.10 4.71 0.49
N GLY A 45 11.82 5.09 0.39
CA GLY A 45 11.09 5.24 -0.86
C GLY A 45 10.44 3.94 -1.34
N ARG A 46 10.59 2.83 -0.59
CA ARG A 46 9.99 1.55 -0.96
C ARG A 46 8.50 1.54 -0.67
N ILE A 47 7.77 0.87 -1.53
CA ILE A 47 6.33 0.67 -1.42
C ILE A 47 6.07 -0.83 -1.43
N ARG A 48 5.17 -1.30 -0.57
CA ARG A 48 4.74 -2.70 -0.57
C ARG A 48 3.24 -2.79 -0.73
N PHE A 49 2.81 -3.55 -1.72
CA PHE A 49 1.43 -3.99 -1.86
C PHE A 49 1.28 -5.39 -1.24
N GLU A 50 0.20 -5.61 -0.51
CA GLU A 50 -0.20 -6.92 0.00
C GLU A 50 -1.69 -7.14 -0.25
N GLN A 51 -2.05 -8.33 -0.70
CA GLN A 51 -3.44 -8.77 -0.77
C GLN A 51 -3.67 -9.84 0.30
N HIS A 52 -4.77 -9.68 1.02
CA HIS A 52 -5.24 -10.63 2.03
C HIS A 52 -6.66 -11.06 1.67
N CYS A 53 -7.02 -12.32 1.93
CA CYS A 53 -8.41 -12.75 1.83
C CYS A 53 -9.19 -12.31 3.08
N TYR A 54 -10.46 -11.93 2.90
CA TYR A 54 -11.36 -11.53 3.99
C TYR A 54 -12.37 -12.65 4.30
N GLY A 55 -12.57 -12.97 5.58
CA GLY A 55 -13.48 -14.03 6.06
C GLY A 55 -12.97 -14.72 7.33
N GLU A 56 -13.62 -15.81 7.76
CA GLU A 56 -13.25 -16.56 8.98
C GLU A 56 -11.81 -17.12 8.96
N ALA A 57 -11.23 -17.26 7.78
CA ALA A 57 -9.83 -17.58 7.57
C ALA A 57 -9.13 -16.46 6.78
N ALA A 58 -9.00 -15.28 7.37
CA ALA A 58 -8.23 -14.20 6.76
C ALA A 58 -6.75 -14.59 6.70
N THR A 59 -6.19 -14.68 5.49
CA THR A 59 -4.80 -15.07 5.25
C THR A 59 -4.12 -14.13 4.25
N PHE A 60 -2.81 -14.01 4.39
CA PHE A 60 -1.96 -13.34 3.41
C PHE A 60 -1.96 -14.14 2.09
N VAL A 61 -2.37 -13.51 0.99
CA VAL A 61 -2.40 -14.13 -0.33
C VAL A 61 -1.05 -13.94 -1.02
N PHE A 62 -0.65 -12.69 -1.22
CA PHE A 62 0.66 -12.34 -1.79
C PHE A 62 1.08 -10.92 -1.43
N GLY A 63 2.33 -10.57 -1.72
CA GLY A 63 2.78 -9.19 -1.62
C GLY A 63 4.00 -8.91 -2.49
N VAL A 64 4.00 -7.71 -3.08
CA VAL A 64 4.96 -7.27 -4.11
C VAL A 64 5.58 -5.95 -3.67
N TRP A 65 6.86 -5.78 -3.98
CA TRP A 65 7.58 -4.53 -3.73
C TRP A 65 7.54 -3.65 -4.96
N ALA A 66 7.42 -2.34 -4.78
CA ALA A 66 7.82 -1.38 -5.80
C ALA A 66 9.27 -0.97 -5.59
N GLU A 67 10.02 -0.84 -6.69
CA GLU A 67 11.36 -0.28 -6.70
C GLU A 67 11.32 1.24 -6.59
N GLY A 68 10.22 1.85 -7.04
CA GLY A 68 10.00 3.29 -6.96
C GLY A 68 8.66 3.71 -7.53
N MET A 69 8.48 5.03 -7.57
CA MET A 69 7.33 5.71 -8.16
C MET A 69 7.87 6.89 -8.97
N ASP A 70 7.29 7.18 -10.13
CA ASP A 70 7.61 8.37 -10.92
C ASP A 70 6.97 9.63 -10.31
N PRO A 71 7.43 10.84 -10.68
CA PRO A 71 6.82 12.08 -10.21
C PRO A 71 5.35 12.24 -10.59
N ASP A 72 4.88 11.57 -11.65
CA ASP A 72 3.47 11.61 -12.02
C ASP A 72 2.61 10.59 -11.23
N GLY A 73 3.23 9.81 -10.35
CA GLY A 73 2.60 8.80 -9.50
C GLY A 73 2.69 7.37 -10.04
N THR A 74 3.30 7.12 -11.20
CA THR A 74 3.39 5.78 -11.80
C THR A 74 4.27 4.86 -10.94
N LEU A 75 3.78 3.68 -10.59
CA LEU A 75 4.44 2.70 -9.71
C LEU A 75 5.24 1.67 -10.52
N HIS A 76 6.47 1.41 -10.08
CA HIS A 76 7.37 0.44 -10.72
C HIS A 76 7.52 -0.80 -9.84
N TRP A 77 6.75 -1.85 -10.12
CA TRP A 77 6.73 -3.08 -9.32
C TRP A 77 7.92 -4.00 -9.65
N ALA A 78 8.65 -4.44 -8.63
CA ALA A 78 9.63 -5.52 -8.69
C ALA A 78 8.92 -6.86 -8.75
N LEU A 79 8.42 -7.20 -9.93
CA LEU A 79 7.62 -8.40 -10.14
C LEU A 79 8.47 -9.66 -9.94
N PRO A 80 8.15 -10.52 -8.94
CA PRO A 80 8.86 -11.78 -8.77
C PRO A 80 8.63 -12.66 -10.00
N ASN A 81 9.50 -13.65 -10.22
CA ASN A 81 9.28 -14.59 -11.32
C ASN A 81 7.90 -15.27 -11.18
N ARG A 82 7.02 -15.14 -12.18
CA ARG A 82 5.65 -15.72 -12.18
C ARG A 82 5.63 -17.24 -11.92
N ARG A 83 6.72 -17.95 -12.20
CA ARG A 83 6.86 -19.38 -11.89
C ARG A 83 7.15 -19.67 -10.42
N LYS A 84 7.53 -18.64 -9.63
CA LYS A 84 7.93 -18.73 -8.22
C LYS A 84 6.95 -18.05 -7.27
N SER A 85 5.99 -17.28 -7.80
CA SER A 85 4.98 -16.58 -7.00
C SER A 85 3.70 -16.43 -7.80
N TYR A 86 2.57 -16.75 -7.18
CA TYR A 86 1.25 -16.41 -7.72
C TYR A 86 0.97 -14.94 -7.37
N TYR A 87 1.00 -14.09 -8.38
CA TYR A 87 0.52 -12.70 -8.30
C TYR A 87 -0.16 -12.38 -9.62
N ASP A 88 -1.18 -11.54 -9.56
CA ASP A 88 -1.87 -11.04 -10.74
C ASP A 88 -1.57 -9.55 -10.86
N GLU A 89 -0.91 -9.19 -11.96
CA GLU A 89 -0.45 -7.83 -12.25
C GLU A 89 -1.63 -6.87 -12.41
N ASP A 90 -2.79 -7.37 -12.81
CA ASP A 90 -3.99 -6.56 -12.99
C ASP A 90 -4.61 -6.11 -11.66
N TYR A 91 -4.24 -6.73 -10.53
CA TYR A 91 -4.62 -6.26 -9.19
C TYR A 91 -3.64 -5.25 -8.59
N LEU A 92 -2.47 -5.05 -9.19
CA LEU A 92 -1.52 -4.10 -8.66
C LEU A 92 -1.94 -2.68 -9.05
N PRO A 93 -2.01 -1.73 -8.09
CA PRO A 93 -2.27 -0.35 -8.43
C PRO A 93 -1.11 0.16 -9.29
N LYS A 94 -1.42 0.85 -10.40
CA LYS A 94 -0.41 1.24 -11.40
C LYS A 94 0.04 2.67 -11.21
N LYS A 95 -0.85 3.57 -10.77
CA LYS A 95 -0.55 4.99 -10.66
C LYS A 95 -1.29 5.65 -9.52
N LEU A 96 -0.58 6.35 -8.64
CA LEU A 96 -1.20 7.26 -7.67
C LEU A 96 -1.72 8.49 -8.40
N THR A 97 -3.02 8.58 -8.58
CA THR A 97 -3.67 9.64 -9.37
C THR A 97 -4.12 10.83 -8.53
N ARG A 98 -4.49 10.60 -7.26
CA ARG A 98 -4.97 11.67 -6.38
C ARG A 98 -4.74 11.33 -4.91
N VAL A 99 -4.48 12.36 -4.12
CA VAL A 99 -4.58 12.35 -2.65
C VAL A 99 -5.61 13.41 -2.28
N ASP A 100 -6.62 13.04 -1.47
CA ASP A 100 -7.63 14.00 -1.02
C ASP A 100 -7.19 14.79 0.22
N GLU A 101 -8.01 15.75 0.63
CA GLU A 101 -7.75 16.60 1.80
C GLU A 101 -7.65 15.81 3.12
N ALA A 102 -8.28 14.63 3.20
CA ALA A 102 -8.20 13.74 4.34
C ALA A 102 -6.97 12.82 4.30
N GLY A 103 -6.15 12.91 3.25
CA GLY A 103 -4.96 12.08 3.05
C GLY A 103 -5.27 10.67 2.52
N ASN A 104 -6.47 10.42 2.00
CA ASN A 104 -6.79 9.17 1.33
C ASN A 104 -6.16 9.11 -0.05
N LEU A 105 -5.72 7.92 -0.46
CA LEU A 105 -5.06 7.70 -1.73
C LEU A 105 -6.05 7.16 -2.77
N TYR A 106 -5.91 7.61 -4.01
CA TYR A 106 -6.67 7.13 -5.15
C TYR A 106 -5.70 6.69 -6.25
N PHE A 107 -5.73 5.40 -6.56
CA PHE A 107 -4.94 4.81 -7.62
C PHE A 107 -5.79 4.61 -8.87
N ASP A 108 -5.16 4.73 -10.04
CA ASP A 108 -5.73 4.36 -11.35
C ASP A 108 -7.07 5.03 -11.68
N GLU A 109 -7.26 6.28 -11.25
CA GLU A 109 -8.53 7.03 -11.39
C GLU A 109 -9.73 6.34 -10.72
N GLY A 110 -9.45 5.38 -9.82
CA GLY A 110 -10.45 4.62 -9.10
C GLY A 110 -11.34 5.49 -8.22
N HIS A 111 -12.60 5.13 -8.11
CA HIS A 111 -13.58 5.86 -7.29
C HIS A 111 -13.38 5.63 -5.79
N PHE A 112 -12.94 4.43 -5.41
CA PHE A 112 -12.82 4.06 -4.01
C PHE A 112 -11.47 4.49 -3.42
N PRO A 113 -11.47 5.16 -2.27
CA PRO A 113 -10.25 5.56 -1.59
C PRO A 113 -9.55 4.37 -0.94
N TRP A 114 -8.23 4.49 -0.85
CA TRP A 114 -7.39 3.76 0.08
C TRP A 114 -7.23 4.62 1.33
N LYS A 115 -7.72 4.12 2.46
CA LYS A 115 -7.80 4.88 3.71
C LYS A 115 -6.61 4.57 4.59
N LEU A 116 -6.10 5.57 5.30
CA LEU A 116 -5.10 5.36 6.34
C LEU A 116 -5.73 4.47 7.42
N ALA A 117 -5.11 3.32 7.68
CA ALA A 117 -5.60 2.35 8.63
C ALA A 117 -4.71 2.22 9.86
N ASP A 118 -3.39 2.43 9.71
CA ASP A 118 -2.44 2.35 10.82
C ASP A 118 -1.16 3.14 10.51
N ASP A 119 -0.57 3.73 11.55
CA ASP A 119 0.79 4.29 11.56
C ASP A 119 1.70 3.34 12.34
N PHE A 120 2.27 2.35 11.67
CA PHE A 120 3.05 1.31 12.33
C PHE A 120 4.43 1.82 12.80
N GLU A 121 4.86 1.31 13.96
CA GLU A 121 6.18 1.62 14.55
C GLU A 121 7.30 0.73 14.02
N ALA A 122 6.96 -0.46 13.52
CA ALA A 122 7.92 -1.42 12.96
C ALA A 122 7.20 -2.42 12.06
N ASP A 123 7.93 -2.92 11.06
CA ASP A 123 7.58 -4.12 10.29
C ASP A 123 8.81 -5.04 10.23
N PRO A 124 9.14 -5.76 11.33
CA PRO A 124 10.33 -6.61 11.40
C PRO A 124 10.29 -7.75 10.38
N ARG A 125 9.10 -8.24 10.05
CA ARG A 125 8.88 -9.29 9.04
C ARG A 125 9.49 -8.90 7.70
N TRP A 126 9.47 -7.61 7.37
CA TRP A 126 9.99 -7.07 6.11
C TRP A 126 11.30 -6.28 6.27
N GLY A 127 11.97 -6.40 7.43
CA GLY A 127 13.30 -5.80 7.64
C GLY A 127 13.30 -4.34 8.11
N TYR A 128 12.16 -3.87 8.63
CA TYR A 128 11.96 -2.51 9.17
C TYR A 128 11.73 -2.54 10.68
N PRO A 129 12.77 -2.81 11.50
CA PRO A 129 12.66 -2.68 12.96
C PRO A 129 12.41 -1.23 13.37
N ARG A 130 11.96 -1.03 14.62
CA ARG A 130 11.58 0.28 15.18
C ARG A 130 12.58 1.40 14.89
N TRP A 131 13.87 1.16 15.08
CA TRP A 131 14.89 2.18 14.88
C TRP A 131 15.02 2.62 13.41
N LYS A 132 14.81 1.73 12.44
CA LYS A 132 14.80 2.09 11.01
C LYS A 132 13.58 2.92 10.67
N VAL A 133 12.40 2.55 11.17
CA VAL A 133 11.16 3.32 10.98
C VAL A 133 11.28 4.70 11.64
N LEU A 134 11.85 4.78 12.85
CA LEU A 134 12.06 6.04 13.55
C LEU A 134 13.04 6.96 12.82
N LEU A 135 14.22 6.46 12.43
CA LEU A 135 15.15 7.19 11.58
C LEU A 135 14.48 7.63 10.28
N GLY A 136 13.70 6.74 9.70
CA GLY A 136 12.93 6.98 8.51
C GLY A 136 11.94 8.13 8.61
N LYS A 137 11.13 8.18 9.68
CA LYS A 137 10.21 9.28 9.96
C LYS A 137 10.95 10.60 10.20
N LEU A 138 12.15 10.57 10.78
CA LEU A 138 12.98 11.75 11.00
C LEU A 138 13.65 12.27 9.71
N LEU A 139 14.07 11.38 8.82
CA LEU A 139 14.76 11.72 7.56
C LEU A 139 13.78 11.98 6.39
N GLY A 140 12.63 11.30 6.39
CA GLY A 140 11.59 11.39 5.37
C GLY A 140 10.63 12.57 5.57
N LYS A 141 10.56 13.13 6.78
CA LYS A 141 10.09 14.51 6.98
C LYS A 141 11.19 15.46 6.51
N GLY A 142 11.24 15.71 5.20
CA GLY A 142 12.11 16.74 4.65
C GLY A 142 11.84 18.12 5.27
N ARG A 143 12.90 18.93 5.36
CA ARG A 143 12.88 20.37 5.67
C ARG A 143 11.94 21.14 4.73
#